data_AF-A0A653ZYR0-F1
#
_entry.id   AF-A0A653ZYR0-F1
#
_cell.length_a   1.000
_cell.length_b   1.000
_cell.length_c   1.000
_cell.angle_alpha   90.00
_cell.angle_beta   90.00
_cell.angle_gamma   90.00
#
_symmetry.space_group_name_H-M   'P 1'
#
loop_
_entity.id
_entity.type
_entity.pdbx_description
1 polymer ?
#
loop_
_entity_poly.entity_id
_entity_poly.type
_entity_poly.pdbx_seq_one_letter_code
_entity_poly.pdbx_strand_id
1 'polypeptide(L)'
;MRIREIAIGAALSGLLAAVVVLTLPTSEPLRVTAPAPVASALPIAAPAPRGARTAVTPPGAAQGATTRWRDMDASFQRARNLREFFYERMRKPDDDAIHYAMQALELCGRVLAQDGDALPPARRQAASELQRRCDFTREGLQDAQRQVRAARHPDPDQDTAMQTLSNYLAADGAGGRAAVLSAAFAQGDPTTISLLATAAVVQNLPAPAAGDMDANARVAPFGHLLVGCRLGAECGPGAIRTLDLCMRFGLCADSVPAALQQGLGRHFALLDKVATQVAQDLSRP
;
A
#
# COMPACT_ATOMS: atom_id res chain seq x y z
N MET A 1 9.90 5.72 42.60
CA MET A 1 9.20 6.81 41.87
C MET A 1 8.95 6.49 40.38
N ARG A 2 8.61 5.24 39.99
CA ARG A 2 8.45 4.85 38.56
C ARG A 2 7.24 3.96 38.25
N ILE A 3 6.22 3.95 39.10
CA ILE A 3 4.99 3.14 38.89
C ILE A 3 3.78 4.02 38.53
N ARG A 4 3.91 5.36 38.58
CA ARG A 4 2.79 6.28 38.30
C ARG A 4 2.68 6.78 36.85
N GLU A 5 3.68 6.56 36.00
CA GLU A 5 3.65 7.07 34.60
C GLU A 5 3.04 6.09 33.59
N ILE A 6 2.96 4.79 33.91
CA ILE A 6 2.41 3.79 32.98
C ILE A 6 0.86 3.78 32.99
N ALA A 7 0.23 4.28 34.06
CA ALA A 7 -1.24 4.30 34.18
C ALA A 7 -1.90 5.42 33.34
N ILE A 8 -1.17 6.49 33.00
CA ILE A 8 -1.72 7.64 32.25
C ILE A 8 -1.75 7.35 30.74
N GLY A 9 -0.81 6.54 30.22
CA GLY A 9 -0.76 6.17 28.81
C GLY A 9 -1.94 5.30 28.36
N ALA A 10 -2.39 4.36 29.20
CA ALA A 10 -3.52 3.47 28.86
C ALA A 10 -4.88 4.17 28.92
N ALA A 11 -5.02 5.21 29.75
CA ALA A 11 -6.27 5.97 29.89
C ALA A 11 -6.54 6.91 28.68
N LEU A 12 -5.49 7.43 28.04
CA LEU A 12 -5.60 8.32 26.87
C LEU A 12 -5.92 7.57 25.57
N SER A 13 -5.45 6.33 25.41
CA SER A 13 -5.78 5.50 24.24
C SER A 13 -7.23 5.01 24.24
N GLY A 14 -7.83 4.80 25.43
CA GLY A 14 -9.25 4.46 25.57
C GLY A 14 -10.19 5.65 25.25
N LEU A 15 -9.76 6.88 25.52
CA LEU A 15 -10.59 8.07 25.31
C LEU A 15 -10.72 8.44 23.82
N LEU A 16 -9.65 8.24 23.02
CA LEU A 16 -9.68 8.51 21.58
C LEU A 16 -10.53 7.50 20.80
N ALA A 17 -10.64 6.25 21.27
CA ALA A 17 -11.55 5.26 20.68
C ALA A 17 -13.03 5.55 21.00
N ALA A 18 -13.33 6.15 22.17
CA ALA A 18 -14.70 6.51 22.56
C ALA A 18 -15.25 7.74 21.81
N VAL A 19 -14.40 8.71 21.45
CA VAL A 19 -14.83 9.94 20.74
C VAL A 19 -15.20 9.66 19.27
N VAL A 20 -14.62 8.64 18.64
CA VAL A 20 -14.98 8.24 17.26
C VAL A 20 -16.31 7.48 17.19
N VAL A 21 -16.73 6.84 18.29
CA VAL A 21 -18.02 6.12 18.35
C VAL A 21 -19.20 7.04 18.69
N LEU A 22 -18.96 8.20 19.31
CA LEU A 22 -20.00 9.14 19.73
C LEU A 22 -20.36 10.22 18.69
N THR A 23 -19.71 10.26 17.52
CA THR A 23 -20.00 11.22 16.44
C THR A 23 -20.70 10.60 15.22
N LEU A 24 -21.05 9.32 15.28
CA LEU A 24 -21.89 8.69 14.27
C LEU A 24 -23.37 9.02 14.57
N PRO A 25 -24.13 9.56 13.60
CA PRO A 25 -25.55 9.81 13.81
C PRO A 25 -26.27 8.48 14.03
N THR A 26 -26.97 8.38 15.16
CA THR A 26 -27.90 7.31 15.48
C THR A 26 -28.98 7.23 14.41
N SER A 27 -29.00 6.14 13.66
CA SER A 27 -30.12 5.80 12.77
C SER A 27 -31.36 5.49 13.61
N GLU A 28 -32.27 6.44 13.72
CA GLU A 28 -33.63 6.20 14.18
C GLU A 28 -34.37 5.29 13.19
N PRO A 29 -35.18 4.33 13.66
CA PRO A 29 -36.08 3.59 12.79
C PRO A 29 -37.23 4.51 12.34
N LEU A 30 -37.19 4.98 11.10
CA LEU A 30 -38.32 5.67 10.48
C LEU A 30 -39.51 4.70 10.38
N ARG A 31 -40.53 4.91 11.22
CA ARG A 31 -41.87 4.36 11.01
C ARG A 31 -42.50 5.06 9.81
N VAL A 32 -42.55 4.37 8.68
CA VAL A 32 -43.32 4.81 7.51
C VAL A 32 -44.78 4.43 7.73
N THR A 33 -45.60 5.40 8.11
CA THR A 33 -47.07 5.34 7.97
C THR A 33 -47.43 5.72 6.54
N ALA A 34 -48.02 4.80 5.80
CA ALA A 34 -48.56 5.06 4.47
C ALA A 34 -49.88 5.84 4.55
N PRO A 35 -50.10 6.82 3.67
CA PRO A 35 -51.44 7.20 3.23
C PRO A 35 -51.72 6.68 1.81
N ALA A 36 -52.98 6.32 1.60
CA ALA A 36 -53.58 5.84 0.35
C ALA A 36 -53.59 6.93 -0.77
N PRO A 37 -53.84 6.55 -2.04
CA PRO A 37 -53.44 7.32 -3.20
C PRO A 37 -54.43 8.44 -3.54
N VAL A 38 -53.91 9.61 -3.92
CA VAL A 38 -54.66 10.63 -4.64
C VAL A 38 -54.07 10.72 -6.04
N ALA A 39 -54.87 10.33 -7.03
CA ALA A 39 -54.57 10.49 -8.43
C ALA A 39 -54.59 11.99 -8.79
N SER A 40 -53.53 12.47 -9.43
CA SER A 40 -53.56 13.70 -10.20
C SER A 40 -52.60 13.54 -11.37
N ALA A 41 -53.20 13.41 -12.55
CA ALA A 41 -52.51 13.31 -13.82
C ALA A 41 -51.99 14.69 -14.24
N LEU A 42 -50.69 14.78 -14.50
CA LEU A 42 -50.05 15.86 -15.26
C LEU A 42 -48.91 15.29 -16.12
N PRO A 43 -48.61 15.89 -17.28
CA PRO A 43 -47.93 15.23 -18.39
C PRO A 43 -46.45 15.03 -18.12
N ILE A 44 -45.98 13.79 -18.26
CA ILE A 44 -44.56 13.45 -18.23
C ILE A 44 -43.95 13.91 -19.57
N ALA A 45 -43.24 15.03 -19.54
CA ALA A 45 -42.22 15.32 -20.54
C ALA A 45 -41.16 14.21 -20.46
N ALA A 46 -40.96 13.50 -21.57
CA ALA A 46 -39.95 12.46 -21.67
C ALA A 46 -38.57 13.02 -21.28
N PRO A 47 -37.85 12.41 -20.32
CA PRO A 47 -36.47 12.78 -20.08
C PRO A 47 -35.66 12.43 -21.34
N ALA A 48 -34.90 13.40 -21.82
CA ALA A 48 -33.94 13.22 -22.90
C ALA A 48 -33.05 12.00 -22.62
N PRO A 49 -32.65 11.23 -23.66
CA PRO A 49 -31.72 10.13 -23.49
C PRO A 49 -30.47 10.65 -22.80
N ARG A 50 -30.11 10.02 -21.67
CA ARG A 50 -28.85 10.28 -20.96
C ARG A 50 -27.73 10.22 -21.99
N GLY A 51 -27.12 11.37 -22.25
CA GLY A 51 -25.90 11.47 -23.04
C GLY A 51 -24.93 10.40 -22.55
N ALA A 52 -24.45 9.59 -23.48
CA ALA A 52 -23.35 8.69 -23.26
C ALA A 52 -22.27 9.48 -22.52
N ARG A 53 -22.04 9.14 -21.24
CA ARG A 53 -20.84 9.57 -20.55
C ARG A 53 -19.70 9.07 -21.44
N THR A 54 -18.99 10.01 -22.03
CA THR A 54 -17.79 9.78 -22.82
C THR A 54 -16.98 8.73 -22.07
N ALA A 55 -16.77 7.57 -22.69
CA ALA A 55 -15.78 6.63 -22.22
C ALA A 55 -14.51 7.45 -21.98
N VAL A 56 -14.01 7.43 -20.75
CA VAL A 56 -12.70 7.99 -20.47
C VAL A 56 -11.74 7.15 -21.31
N THR A 57 -11.38 7.67 -22.48
CA THR A 57 -10.35 7.07 -23.32
C THR A 57 -9.11 7.05 -22.43
N PRO A 58 -8.56 5.88 -22.09
CA PRO A 58 -7.31 5.85 -21.36
C PRO A 58 -6.29 6.63 -22.20
N PRO A 59 -5.56 7.61 -21.64
CA PRO A 59 -4.44 8.18 -22.34
C PRO A 59 -3.55 7.01 -22.75
N GLY A 60 -3.22 6.91 -24.05
CA GLY A 60 -2.49 5.79 -24.62
C GLY A 60 -1.30 5.46 -23.76
N ALA A 61 -1.37 4.34 -23.05
CA ALA A 61 -0.35 4.01 -22.07
C ALA A 61 0.89 3.52 -22.81
N ALA A 62 1.95 4.30 -22.71
CA ALA A 62 3.24 4.00 -23.26
C ALA A 62 3.77 2.70 -22.65
N GLN A 63 4.01 1.69 -23.50
CA GLN A 63 4.73 0.47 -23.11
C GLN A 63 6.04 0.78 -22.35
N GLY A 64 6.66 1.95 -22.57
CA GLY A 64 7.86 2.40 -21.85
C GLY A 64 7.69 2.78 -20.38
N ALA A 65 6.49 3.17 -19.92
CA ALA A 65 6.25 3.52 -18.52
C ALA A 65 6.18 2.26 -17.62
N THR A 66 5.66 1.15 -18.14
CA THR A 66 5.62 -0.15 -17.43
C THR A 66 7.00 -0.75 -17.18
N THR A 67 7.97 -0.49 -18.06
CA THR A 67 9.35 -0.99 -17.91
C THR A 67 10.10 -0.17 -16.87
N ARG A 68 9.90 1.15 -16.86
CA ARG A 68 10.63 2.09 -15.98
C ARG A 68 10.48 1.78 -14.49
N TRP A 69 9.26 1.54 -14.03
CA TRP A 69 9.03 1.27 -12.60
C TRP A 69 9.59 -0.08 -12.18
N ARG A 70 9.49 -1.11 -13.04
CA ARG A 70 10.04 -2.44 -12.76
C ARG A 70 11.56 -2.39 -12.70
N ASP A 71 12.18 -1.64 -13.59
CA ASP A 71 13.62 -1.43 -13.59
C ASP A 71 14.07 -0.70 -12.32
N MET A 72 13.30 0.30 -11.86
CA MET A 72 13.56 1.00 -10.61
C MET A 72 13.38 0.09 -9.39
N ASP A 73 12.29 -0.69 -9.32
CA ASP A 73 12.06 -1.67 -8.25
C ASP A 73 13.19 -2.69 -8.20
N ALA A 74 13.55 -3.28 -9.34
CA ALA A 74 14.63 -4.24 -9.44
C ALA A 74 15.99 -3.65 -9.04
N SER A 75 16.27 -2.40 -9.45
CA SER A 75 17.47 -1.68 -9.02
C SER A 75 17.48 -1.46 -7.52
N PHE A 76 16.36 -1.09 -6.92
CA PHE A 76 16.23 -0.90 -5.48
C PHE A 76 16.42 -2.23 -4.74
N GLN A 77 15.68 -3.29 -5.10
CA GLN A 77 15.75 -4.59 -4.42
C GLN A 77 17.16 -5.21 -4.43
N ARG A 78 17.95 -4.93 -5.47
CA ARG A 78 19.33 -5.41 -5.64
C ARG A 78 20.40 -4.43 -5.18
N ALA A 79 20.03 -3.26 -4.66
CA ALA A 79 20.99 -2.25 -4.25
C ALA A 79 21.92 -2.81 -3.16
N ARG A 80 23.22 -2.84 -3.48
CA ARG A 80 24.27 -3.24 -2.52
C ARG A 80 24.61 -2.11 -1.56
N ASN A 81 24.31 -0.87 -1.95
CA ASN A 81 24.50 0.35 -1.18
C ASN A 81 23.30 1.29 -1.40
N LEU A 82 22.47 1.48 -0.38
CA LEU A 82 21.26 2.29 -0.41
C LEU A 82 21.57 3.79 -0.35
N ARG A 83 22.71 4.19 0.23
CA ARG A 83 23.18 5.57 0.19
C ARG A 83 23.60 5.98 -1.22
N GLU A 84 24.35 5.12 -1.89
CA GLU A 84 24.70 5.33 -3.30
C GLU A 84 23.46 5.38 -4.17
N PHE A 85 22.58 4.37 -4.06
CA PHE A 85 21.29 4.35 -4.76
C PHE A 85 20.52 5.65 -4.55
N PHE A 86 20.41 6.12 -3.30
CA PHE A 86 19.75 7.38 -2.98
C PHE A 86 20.34 8.56 -3.76
N TYR A 87 21.65 8.79 -3.66
CA TYR A 87 22.27 9.95 -4.28
C TYR A 87 22.23 9.89 -5.81
N GLU A 88 22.34 8.70 -6.40
CA GLU A 88 22.16 8.50 -7.83
C GLU A 88 20.76 8.91 -8.29
N ARG A 89 19.71 8.49 -7.56
CA ARG A 89 18.32 8.85 -7.88
C ARG A 89 18.03 10.32 -7.64
N MET A 90 18.64 10.92 -6.62
CA MET A 90 18.44 12.34 -6.31
C MET A 90 19.22 13.31 -7.21
N ARG A 91 20.09 12.84 -8.12
CA ARG A 91 20.75 13.72 -9.11
C ARG A 91 19.76 14.30 -10.13
N LYS A 92 18.73 13.53 -10.48
CA LYS A 92 17.65 13.94 -11.38
C LYS A 92 16.34 13.39 -10.82
N PRO A 93 15.77 14.04 -9.79
CA PRO A 93 14.60 13.52 -9.11
C PRO A 93 13.39 13.59 -10.04
N ASP A 94 12.80 12.44 -10.29
CA ASP A 94 11.43 12.24 -10.78
C ASP A 94 10.59 11.56 -9.68
N ASP A 95 9.30 11.38 -9.91
CA ASP A 95 8.39 10.83 -8.89
C ASP A 95 8.80 9.42 -8.43
N ASP A 96 9.23 8.56 -9.37
CA ASP A 96 9.73 7.21 -9.07
C ASP A 96 10.99 7.27 -8.21
N ALA A 97 11.95 8.11 -8.60
CA ALA A 97 13.20 8.32 -7.88
C ALA A 97 12.94 8.83 -6.46
N ILE A 98 12.02 9.78 -6.28
CA ILE A 98 11.62 10.30 -4.98
C ILE A 98 10.97 9.21 -4.14
N HIS A 99 10.06 8.42 -4.72
CA HIS A 99 9.39 7.31 -4.03
C HIS A 99 10.39 6.29 -3.50
N TYR A 100 11.29 5.79 -4.34
CA TYR A 100 12.29 4.80 -3.94
C TYR A 100 13.38 5.39 -3.03
N ALA A 101 13.73 6.67 -3.19
CA ALA A 101 14.59 7.38 -2.25
C ALA A 101 13.95 7.46 -0.86
N MET A 102 12.65 7.78 -0.77
CA MET A 102 11.91 7.74 0.49
C MET A 102 11.90 6.35 1.11
N GLN A 103 11.61 5.30 0.33
CA GLN A 103 11.67 3.92 0.84
C GLN A 103 13.06 3.54 1.39
N ALA A 104 14.13 3.94 0.69
CA ALA A 104 15.51 3.72 1.14
C ALA A 104 15.76 4.41 2.48
N LEU A 105 15.37 5.67 2.61
CA LEU A 105 15.56 6.45 3.85
C LEU A 105 14.72 5.92 5.01
N GLU A 106 13.48 5.54 4.76
CA GLU A 106 12.61 4.94 5.79
C GLU A 106 13.15 3.60 6.29
N LEU A 107 13.59 2.75 5.35
CA LEU A 107 14.24 1.48 5.69
C LEU A 107 15.49 1.74 6.53
N CYS A 108 16.39 2.61 6.08
CA CYS A 108 17.62 2.89 6.80
C CYS A 108 17.40 3.57 8.14
N GLY A 109 16.38 4.43 8.26
CA GLY A 109 15.96 4.98 9.55
C GLY A 109 15.54 3.88 10.53
N ARG A 110 14.74 2.90 10.08
CA ARG A 110 14.35 1.75 10.92
C ARG A 110 15.54 0.89 11.30
N VAL A 111 16.38 0.54 10.33
CA VAL A 111 17.56 -0.32 10.53
C VAL A 111 18.54 0.33 11.52
N LEU A 112 18.82 1.62 11.39
CA LEU A 112 19.75 2.34 12.28
C LEU A 112 19.18 2.63 13.69
N ALA A 113 17.86 2.61 13.84
CA ALA A 113 17.19 2.69 15.13
C ALA A 113 17.08 1.34 15.84
N GLN A 114 17.27 0.24 15.11
CA GLN A 114 17.15 -1.12 15.63
C GLN A 114 18.41 -1.49 16.42
N ASP A 115 18.22 -1.90 17.68
CA ASP A 115 19.28 -2.59 18.43
C ASP A 115 19.38 -4.04 17.91
N GLY A 116 20.47 -4.33 17.18
CA GLY A 116 20.71 -5.63 16.57
C GLY A 116 21.05 -6.74 17.57
N ASP A 117 21.64 -6.40 18.72
CA ASP A 117 22.07 -7.39 19.71
C ASP A 117 20.86 -7.99 20.44
N ALA A 118 19.80 -7.20 20.59
CA ALA A 118 18.52 -7.65 21.15
C ALA A 118 17.72 -8.58 20.21
N LEU A 119 18.12 -8.74 18.94
CA LEU A 119 17.39 -9.57 17.98
C LEU A 119 17.79 -11.05 18.03
N PRO A 120 16.82 -11.97 17.78
CA PRO A 120 17.12 -13.39 17.52
C PRO A 120 18.09 -13.57 16.35
N PRO A 121 18.85 -14.69 16.29
CA PRO A 121 19.96 -14.87 15.34
C PRO A 121 19.60 -14.60 13.86
N ALA A 122 18.49 -15.15 13.37
CA ALA A 122 18.07 -14.95 11.97
C ALA A 122 17.71 -13.48 11.68
N ARG A 123 17.02 -12.82 12.61
CA ARG A 123 16.66 -11.40 12.49
C ARG A 123 17.88 -10.50 12.56
N ARG A 124 18.84 -10.84 13.41
CA ARG A 124 20.12 -10.14 13.54
C ARG A 124 20.91 -10.19 12.24
N GLN A 125 20.99 -11.35 11.59
CA GLN A 125 21.67 -11.48 10.29
C GLN A 125 21.04 -10.58 9.22
N ALA A 126 19.70 -10.56 9.12
CA ALA A 126 19.01 -9.67 8.20
C ALA A 126 19.22 -8.19 8.54
N ALA A 127 19.17 -7.83 9.83
CA ALA A 127 19.45 -6.47 10.30
C ALA A 127 20.88 -6.03 9.96
N SER A 128 21.88 -6.88 10.21
CA SER A 128 23.29 -6.61 9.88
C SER A 128 23.51 -6.43 8.38
N GLU A 129 22.89 -7.27 7.54
CA GLU A 129 22.98 -7.14 6.09
C GLU A 129 22.31 -5.85 5.59
N LEU A 130 21.13 -5.50 6.11
CA LEU A 130 20.47 -4.24 5.79
C LEU A 130 21.27 -3.03 6.27
N GLN A 131 21.88 -3.12 7.46
CA GLN A 131 22.73 -2.06 8.01
C GLN A 131 23.96 -1.83 7.15
N ARG A 132 24.61 -2.92 6.70
CA ARG A 132 25.73 -2.87 5.75
C ARG A 132 25.34 -2.21 4.44
N ARG A 133 24.14 -2.48 3.92
CA ARG A 133 23.62 -1.84 2.69
C ARG A 133 23.24 -0.39 2.90
N CYS A 134 22.72 -0.02 4.06
CA CYS A 134 22.29 1.36 4.31
C CYS A 134 23.43 2.36 4.19
N ASP A 135 24.59 2.06 4.78
CA ASP A 135 25.82 2.88 4.67
C ASP A 135 25.60 4.39 4.97
N PHE A 136 24.56 4.72 5.74
CA PHE A 136 24.26 6.06 6.22
C PHE A 136 24.78 6.24 7.64
N THR A 137 25.37 7.40 7.92
CA THR A 137 25.45 7.90 9.30
C THR A 137 24.09 8.49 9.71
N ARG A 138 23.87 8.72 11.01
CA ARG A 138 22.61 9.34 11.47
C ARG A 138 22.44 10.74 10.89
N GLU A 139 23.52 11.51 10.85
CA GLU A 139 23.56 12.86 10.27
C GLU A 139 23.32 12.81 8.76
N GLY A 140 23.99 11.90 8.05
CA GLY A 140 23.81 11.73 6.61
C GLY A 140 22.37 11.32 6.24
N LEU A 141 21.72 10.50 7.06
CA LEU A 141 20.31 10.16 6.87
C LEU A 141 19.39 11.38 7.04
N GLN A 142 19.63 12.21 8.06
CA GLN A 142 18.86 13.44 8.28
C GLN A 142 19.05 14.44 7.13
N ASP A 143 20.26 14.55 6.60
CA ASP A 143 20.59 15.42 5.46
C ASP A 143 19.86 14.95 4.19
N ALA A 144 19.92 13.65 3.91
CA ALA A 144 19.21 13.03 2.81
C ALA A 144 17.68 13.19 2.92
N GLN A 145 17.12 13.08 4.13
CA GLN A 145 15.71 13.36 4.39
C GLN A 145 15.34 14.83 4.13
N ARG A 146 16.23 15.79 4.41
CA ARG A 146 15.99 17.20 4.05
C ARG A 146 16.05 17.40 2.53
N GLN A 147 17.00 16.74 1.86
CA GLN A 147 17.13 16.81 0.40
C GLN A 147 15.88 16.28 -0.32
N VAL A 148 15.36 15.12 0.07
CA VAL A 148 14.10 14.60 -0.52
C VAL A 148 12.92 15.50 -0.24
N ARG A 149 12.80 16.03 0.99
CA ARG A 149 11.72 16.97 1.32
C ARG A 149 11.78 18.25 0.49
N ALA A 150 12.97 18.74 0.17
CA ALA A 150 13.15 19.91 -0.69
C ALA A 150 12.87 19.62 -2.18
N ALA A 151 13.18 18.40 -2.63
CA ALA A 151 12.90 17.96 -4.00
C ALA A 151 11.43 17.57 -4.22
N ARG A 152 10.73 17.17 -3.15
CA ARG A 152 9.29 16.91 -3.21
C ARG A 152 8.58 18.25 -3.37
N HIS A 153 7.96 18.45 -4.52
CA HIS A 153 6.99 19.51 -4.72
C HIS A 153 5.61 18.90 -4.46
N PRO A 154 5.05 19.02 -3.24
CA PRO A 154 3.67 18.61 -3.03
C PRO A 154 2.79 19.57 -3.83
N ASP A 155 2.38 19.14 -5.01
CA ASP A 155 1.28 19.77 -5.71
C ASP A 155 -0.01 19.13 -5.17
N PRO A 156 -0.77 19.81 -4.29
CA PRO A 156 -1.99 19.27 -3.70
C PRO A 156 -3.08 18.99 -4.76
N ASP A 157 -3.00 19.61 -5.94
CA ASP A 157 -3.92 19.37 -7.05
C ASP A 157 -3.47 18.18 -7.94
N GLN A 158 -2.27 17.63 -7.71
CA GLN A 158 -1.71 16.47 -8.44
C GLN A 158 -1.37 15.27 -7.55
N ASP A 159 -2.08 15.06 -6.43
CA ASP A 159 -2.03 13.76 -5.74
C ASP A 159 -2.78 12.70 -6.56
N THR A 160 -2.17 12.33 -7.68
CA THR A 160 -2.65 11.36 -8.66
C THR A 160 -2.86 10.00 -8.02
N ALA A 161 -2.09 9.65 -6.98
CA ALA A 161 -2.27 8.42 -6.22
C ALA A 161 -3.59 8.40 -5.45
N MET A 162 -3.90 9.47 -4.70
CA MET A 162 -5.17 9.58 -3.99
C MET A 162 -6.37 9.71 -4.93
N GLN A 163 -6.23 10.46 -6.02
CA GLN A 163 -7.27 10.55 -7.04
C GLN A 163 -7.51 9.18 -7.73
N THR A 164 -6.44 8.45 -8.06
CA THR A 164 -6.56 7.12 -8.66
C THR A 164 -7.14 6.11 -7.68
N LEU A 165 -6.78 6.18 -6.39
CA LEU A 165 -7.44 5.39 -5.36
C LEU A 165 -8.93 5.72 -5.28
N SER A 166 -9.29 7.00 -5.26
CA SER A 166 -10.71 7.42 -5.26
C SER A 166 -11.46 6.87 -6.47
N ASN A 167 -10.88 6.99 -7.67
CA ASN A 167 -11.42 6.41 -8.90
C ASN A 167 -11.57 4.89 -8.82
N TYR A 168 -10.59 4.20 -8.23
CA TYR A 168 -10.65 2.76 -8.02
C TYR A 168 -11.77 2.36 -7.05
N LEU A 169 -11.92 3.08 -5.94
CA LEU A 169 -12.99 2.84 -4.97
C LEU A 169 -14.38 3.15 -5.53
N ALA A 170 -14.48 4.14 -6.42
CA ALA A 170 -15.73 4.55 -7.07
C ALA A 170 -16.06 3.73 -8.34
N ALA A 171 -15.14 2.92 -8.85
CA ALA A 171 -15.37 2.15 -10.07
C ALA A 171 -16.41 1.05 -9.86
N ASP A 172 -17.40 1.00 -10.76
CA ASP A 172 -18.48 0.03 -10.71
C ASP A 172 -18.01 -1.38 -11.09
N GLY A 173 -18.15 -2.32 -10.15
CA GLY A 173 -17.89 -3.74 -10.37
C GLY A 173 -16.41 -4.12 -10.52
N ALA A 174 -16.17 -5.41 -10.80
CA ALA A 174 -14.81 -5.94 -10.95
C ALA A 174 -14.11 -5.43 -12.22
N GLY A 175 -14.84 -5.29 -13.33
CA GLY A 175 -14.28 -4.83 -14.61
C GLY A 175 -13.79 -3.39 -14.57
N GLY A 176 -14.57 -2.46 -13.97
CA GLY A 176 -14.14 -1.06 -13.83
C GLY A 176 -12.90 -0.92 -12.95
N ARG A 177 -12.85 -1.66 -11.84
CA ARG A 177 -11.69 -1.70 -10.94
C ARG A 177 -10.44 -2.26 -11.61
N ALA A 178 -10.58 -3.34 -12.38
CA ALA A 178 -9.49 -3.90 -13.16
C ALA A 178 -8.95 -2.90 -14.20
N ALA A 179 -9.82 -2.11 -14.83
CA ALA A 179 -9.41 -1.07 -15.78
C ALA A 179 -8.61 0.06 -15.11
N VAL A 180 -9.05 0.54 -13.93
CA VAL A 180 -8.30 1.56 -13.16
C VAL A 180 -6.94 1.01 -12.70
N LEU A 181 -6.93 -0.23 -12.19
CA LEU A 181 -5.71 -0.94 -11.83
C LEU A 181 -4.75 -1.06 -13.02
N SER A 182 -5.21 -1.56 -14.16
CA SER A 182 -4.38 -1.69 -15.37
C SER A 182 -3.83 -0.34 -15.82
N ALA A 183 -4.65 0.70 -15.86
CA ALA A 183 -4.21 2.05 -16.22
C ALA A 183 -3.13 2.60 -15.27
N ALA A 184 -3.28 2.40 -13.96
CA ALA A 184 -2.29 2.82 -12.98
C ALA A 184 -0.96 2.06 -13.11
N PHE A 185 -1.01 0.74 -13.33
CA PHE A 185 0.19 -0.04 -13.61
C PHE A 185 0.86 0.35 -14.93
N ALA A 186 0.05 0.78 -15.91
CA ALA A 186 0.53 1.27 -17.18
C ALA A 186 1.23 2.64 -17.04
N GLN A 187 0.76 3.49 -16.12
CA GLN A 187 1.42 4.75 -15.74
C GLN A 187 2.73 4.51 -14.99
N GLY A 188 2.84 3.39 -14.27
CA GLY A 188 4.07 2.98 -13.61
C GLY A 188 4.37 3.69 -12.30
N ASP A 189 3.48 4.53 -11.77
CA ASP A 189 3.73 5.18 -10.48
C ASP A 189 3.73 4.14 -9.34
N PRO A 190 4.89 3.90 -8.68
CA PRO A 190 5.00 2.89 -7.64
C PRO A 190 4.15 3.20 -6.41
N THR A 191 3.85 4.48 -6.14
CA THR A 191 2.97 4.89 -5.03
C THR A 191 1.54 4.43 -5.29
N THR A 192 1.00 4.79 -6.46
CA THR A 192 -0.33 4.38 -6.91
C THR A 192 -0.42 2.85 -7.01
N ILE A 193 0.59 2.20 -7.59
CA ILE A 193 0.64 0.73 -7.70
C ILE A 193 0.54 0.06 -6.33
N SER A 194 1.35 0.48 -5.36
CA SER A 194 1.35 -0.09 -4.01
C SER A 194 0.02 0.14 -3.29
N LEU A 195 -0.51 1.36 -3.39
CA LEU A 195 -1.77 1.77 -2.79
C LEU A 195 -2.95 0.97 -3.37
N LEU A 196 -3.04 0.87 -4.70
CA LEU A 196 -4.10 0.14 -5.37
C LEU A 196 -3.98 -1.38 -5.19
N ALA A 197 -2.77 -1.94 -5.23
CA ALA A 197 -2.57 -3.36 -4.94
C ALA A 197 -3.05 -3.70 -3.52
N THR A 198 -2.76 -2.83 -2.54
CA THR A 198 -3.25 -2.97 -1.17
C THR A 198 -4.78 -2.88 -1.12
N ALA A 199 -5.38 -1.87 -1.76
CA ALA A 199 -6.82 -1.70 -1.80
C ALA A 199 -7.53 -2.88 -2.48
N ALA A 200 -6.96 -3.37 -3.59
CA ALA A 200 -7.45 -4.53 -4.32
C ALA A 200 -7.41 -5.80 -3.48
N VAL A 201 -6.32 -6.01 -2.73
CA VAL A 201 -6.22 -7.13 -1.80
C VAL A 201 -7.30 -7.02 -0.72
N VAL A 202 -7.41 -5.88 -0.05
CA VAL A 202 -8.40 -5.65 1.03
C VAL A 202 -9.84 -5.90 0.55
N GLN A 203 -10.20 -5.44 -0.65
CA GLN A 203 -11.55 -5.62 -1.18
C GLN A 203 -11.89 -7.06 -1.60
N ASN A 204 -10.88 -7.85 -1.95
CA ASN A 204 -11.07 -9.24 -2.38
C ASN A 204 -10.91 -10.24 -1.23
N LEU A 205 -10.50 -9.78 -0.03
CA LEU A 205 -10.55 -10.61 1.16
C LEU A 205 -12.02 -10.83 1.57
N PRO A 206 -12.39 -12.06 1.96
CA PRO A 206 -13.71 -12.35 2.50
C PRO A 206 -13.97 -11.46 3.72
N ALA A 207 -15.23 -11.07 3.93
CA ALA A 207 -15.62 -10.39 5.16
C ALA A 207 -15.18 -11.23 6.37
N PRO A 208 -14.55 -10.62 7.40
CA PRO A 208 -14.12 -11.37 8.56
C PRO A 208 -15.34 -12.05 9.20
N ALA A 209 -15.20 -13.33 9.52
CA ALA A 209 -16.21 -14.02 10.31
C ALA A 209 -16.39 -13.30 11.66
N ALA A 210 -17.57 -13.39 12.27
CA ALA A 210 -17.81 -12.79 13.58
C ALA A 210 -16.76 -13.31 14.59
N GLY A 211 -15.95 -12.41 15.15
CA GLY A 211 -14.85 -12.73 16.06
C GLY A 211 -13.45 -12.85 15.42
N ASP A 212 -13.33 -12.75 14.09
CA ASP A 212 -12.07 -12.93 13.34
C ASP A 212 -11.63 -11.66 12.59
N MET A 213 -11.98 -10.47 13.11
CA MET A 213 -11.57 -9.17 12.54
C MET A 213 -10.05 -9.04 12.34
N ASP A 214 -9.28 -9.85 13.05
CA ASP A 214 -7.83 -9.79 13.09
C ASP A 214 -7.16 -10.50 11.89
N ALA A 215 -7.82 -11.48 11.27
CA ALA A 215 -7.23 -12.25 10.17
C ALA A 215 -6.93 -11.40 8.93
N ASN A 216 -7.88 -10.56 8.50
CA ASN A 216 -7.70 -9.67 7.36
C ASN A 216 -6.69 -8.56 7.66
N ALA A 217 -6.72 -8.00 8.88
CA ALA A 217 -5.76 -7.00 9.33
C ALA A 217 -4.31 -7.54 9.34
N ARG A 218 -4.13 -8.84 9.63
CA ARG A 218 -2.82 -9.51 9.62
C ARG A 218 -2.26 -9.72 8.22
N VAL A 219 -3.11 -9.98 7.21
CA VAL A 219 -2.63 -10.32 5.85
C VAL A 219 -2.58 -9.12 4.90
N ALA A 220 -3.49 -8.15 5.06
CA ALA A 220 -3.63 -7.01 4.14
C ALA A 220 -2.32 -6.22 3.91
N PRO A 221 -1.50 -5.93 4.93
CA PRO A 221 -0.26 -5.17 4.75
C PRO A 221 0.76 -5.86 3.83
N PHE A 222 0.66 -7.17 3.63
CA PHE A 222 1.62 -7.95 2.83
C PHE A 222 1.14 -8.22 1.40
N GLY A 223 -0.11 -7.90 1.07
CA GLY A 223 -0.70 -8.22 -0.22
C GLY A 223 0.03 -7.59 -1.40
N HIS A 224 0.42 -6.32 -1.27
CA HIS A 224 1.18 -5.61 -2.30
C HIS A 224 2.54 -6.27 -2.60
N LEU A 225 3.19 -6.89 -1.60
CA LEU A 225 4.46 -7.59 -1.79
C LEU A 225 4.28 -8.82 -2.69
N LEU A 226 3.24 -9.63 -2.44
CA LEU A 226 2.95 -10.79 -3.28
C LEU A 226 2.53 -10.40 -4.70
N VAL A 227 1.67 -9.39 -4.83
CA VAL A 227 1.29 -8.85 -6.14
C VAL A 227 2.54 -8.41 -6.91
N GLY A 228 3.45 -7.67 -6.27
CA GLY A 228 4.73 -7.29 -6.86
C GLY A 228 5.54 -8.49 -7.35
N CYS A 229 5.72 -9.53 -6.52
CA CYS A 229 6.45 -10.73 -6.91
C CYS A 229 5.82 -11.44 -8.13
N ARG A 230 4.48 -11.52 -8.19
CA ARG A 230 3.76 -12.14 -9.32
C ARG A 230 3.90 -11.33 -10.61
N LEU A 231 4.10 -10.02 -10.49
CA LEU A 231 4.35 -9.11 -11.61
C LEU A 231 5.85 -9.02 -11.98
N GLY A 232 6.70 -9.88 -11.41
CA GLY A 232 8.11 -10.02 -11.77
C GLY A 232 9.07 -9.19 -10.92
N ALA A 233 8.62 -8.60 -9.79
CA ALA A 233 9.53 -7.96 -8.85
C ALA A 233 10.54 -8.96 -8.26
N GLU A 234 11.73 -8.47 -7.91
CA GLU A 234 12.77 -9.27 -7.26
C GLU A 234 12.36 -9.58 -5.82
N CYS A 235 12.10 -10.87 -5.54
CA CYS A 235 11.62 -11.35 -4.25
C CYS A 235 12.48 -12.46 -3.66
N GLY A 236 13.71 -12.65 -4.16
CA GLY A 236 14.64 -13.67 -3.67
C GLY A 236 15.24 -13.39 -2.28
N PRO A 237 16.19 -14.21 -1.82
CA PRO A 237 16.70 -14.18 -0.43
C PRO A 237 17.50 -12.90 -0.13
N GLY A 238 18.16 -12.35 -1.15
CA GLY A 238 18.96 -11.13 -1.05
C GLY A 238 18.17 -9.85 -1.33
N ALA A 239 16.88 -9.93 -1.66
CA ALA A 239 16.06 -8.77 -1.94
C ALA A 239 15.82 -7.94 -0.66
N ILE A 240 15.81 -6.62 -0.78
CA ILE A 240 15.54 -5.72 0.34
C ILE A 240 14.23 -6.07 1.05
N ARG A 241 13.16 -6.35 0.30
CA ARG A 241 11.85 -6.73 0.87
C ARG A 241 11.92 -8.01 1.71
N THR A 242 12.63 -9.04 1.24
CA THR A 242 12.80 -10.30 1.98
C THR A 242 13.58 -10.08 3.27
N LEU A 243 14.64 -9.27 3.21
CA LEU A 243 15.43 -8.90 4.39
C LEU A 243 14.62 -8.05 5.38
N ASP A 244 13.83 -7.08 4.92
CA ASP A 244 12.97 -6.22 5.77
C ASP A 244 11.89 -7.06 6.46
N LEU A 245 11.29 -8.03 5.76
CA LEU A 245 10.33 -8.97 6.35
C LEU A 245 10.95 -9.80 7.47
N CYS A 246 12.14 -10.34 7.24
CA CYS A 246 12.88 -11.08 8.27
C CYS A 246 13.22 -10.18 9.45
N MET A 247 13.82 -9.02 9.21
CA MET A 247 14.22 -8.09 10.28
C MET A 247 13.03 -7.64 11.12
N ARG A 248 11.96 -7.17 10.50
CA ARG A 248 10.83 -6.53 11.21
C ARG A 248 9.88 -7.52 11.85
N PHE A 249 9.53 -8.58 11.11
CA PHE A 249 8.46 -9.49 11.49
C PHE A 249 8.97 -10.87 11.89
N GLY A 250 10.27 -11.15 11.76
CA GLY A 250 10.82 -12.48 11.99
C GLY A 250 10.46 -13.49 10.89
N LEU A 251 9.94 -13.01 9.76
CA LEU A 251 9.56 -13.83 8.62
C LEU A 251 10.76 -14.04 7.72
N CYS A 252 11.64 -14.97 8.12
CA CYS A 252 12.93 -15.21 7.49
C CYS A 252 12.86 -16.45 6.59
N ALA A 253 12.94 -16.26 5.27
CA ALA A 253 12.94 -17.35 4.29
C ALA A 253 13.68 -16.92 3.01
N ASP A 254 13.79 -17.85 2.05
CA ASP A 254 14.51 -17.62 0.80
C ASP A 254 13.76 -16.73 -0.20
N SER A 255 12.53 -16.33 0.11
CA SER A 255 11.77 -15.39 -0.72
C SER A 255 10.62 -14.76 0.06
N VAL A 256 10.06 -13.67 -0.47
CA VAL A 256 8.84 -13.04 0.07
C VAL A 256 7.68 -14.06 0.17
N PRO A 257 7.31 -14.84 -0.87
CA PRO A 257 6.24 -15.83 -0.74
C PRO A 257 6.51 -16.87 0.34
N ALA A 258 7.74 -17.40 0.42
CA ALA A 258 8.10 -18.38 1.44
C ALA A 258 8.03 -17.80 2.86
N ALA A 259 8.49 -16.55 3.05
CA ALA A 259 8.47 -15.85 4.32
C ALA A 259 7.03 -15.62 4.80
N LEU A 260 6.16 -15.17 3.89
CA LEU A 260 4.75 -14.95 4.18
C LEU A 260 4.00 -16.26 4.41
N GLN A 261 4.33 -17.32 3.68
CA GLN A 261 3.75 -18.64 3.91
C GLN A 261 4.06 -19.17 5.32
N GLN A 262 5.32 -19.03 5.75
CA GLN A 262 5.73 -19.41 7.10
C GLN A 262 5.06 -18.54 8.18
N GLY A 263 4.98 -17.23 7.96
CA GLY A 263 4.45 -16.27 8.93
C GLY A 263 2.93 -16.28 9.10
N LEU A 264 2.22 -16.35 7.98
CA LEU A 264 0.75 -16.25 7.95
C LEU A 264 0.08 -17.62 8.07
N GLY A 265 0.83 -18.70 7.83
CA GLY A 265 0.34 -20.08 7.92
C GLY A 265 -0.91 -20.28 7.08
N ARG A 266 -2.01 -20.69 7.72
CA ARG A 266 -3.30 -20.93 7.05
C ARG A 266 -3.86 -19.71 6.31
N HIS A 267 -3.51 -18.49 6.73
CA HIS A 267 -4.00 -17.27 6.09
C HIS A 267 -3.22 -16.91 4.81
N PHE A 268 -2.08 -17.55 4.58
CA PHE A 268 -1.29 -17.34 3.35
C PHE A 268 -2.06 -17.78 2.10
N ALA A 269 -2.73 -18.93 2.11
CA ALA A 269 -3.42 -19.45 0.93
C ALA A 269 -4.50 -18.49 0.41
N LEU A 270 -5.18 -17.80 1.33
CA LEU A 270 -6.15 -16.76 1.00
C LEU A 270 -5.46 -15.56 0.35
N LEU A 271 -4.40 -15.04 0.98
CA LEU A 271 -3.65 -13.90 0.48
C LEU A 271 -3.03 -14.21 -0.90
N ASP A 272 -2.46 -15.41 -1.07
CA ASP A 272 -1.83 -15.86 -2.32
C ASP A 272 -2.84 -15.97 -3.46
N LYS A 273 -4.04 -16.51 -3.19
CA LYS A 273 -5.14 -16.56 -4.15
C LYS A 273 -5.54 -15.15 -4.59
N VAL A 274 -5.72 -14.24 -3.64
CA VAL A 274 -6.11 -12.85 -3.94
C VAL A 274 -5.01 -12.13 -4.71
N ALA A 275 -3.75 -12.24 -4.28
CA ALA A 275 -2.62 -11.61 -4.97
C ALA A 275 -2.44 -12.15 -6.39
N THR A 276 -2.65 -13.46 -6.60
CA THR A 276 -2.63 -14.09 -7.92
C THR A 276 -3.75 -13.56 -8.80
N GLN A 277 -4.97 -13.44 -8.27
CA GLN A 277 -6.10 -12.87 -9.01
C GLN A 277 -5.82 -11.42 -9.43
N VAL A 278 -5.36 -10.58 -8.50
CA VAL A 278 -5.01 -9.19 -8.79
C VAL A 278 -3.91 -9.11 -9.85
N ALA A 279 -2.86 -9.93 -9.75
CA ALA A 279 -1.79 -9.96 -10.75
C ALA A 279 -2.27 -10.43 -12.13
N GLN A 280 -3.20 -11.39 -12.19
CA GLN A 280 -3.82 -11.84 -13.44
C GLN A 280 -4.67 -10.75 -14.07
N ASP A 281 -5.49 -10.05 -13.29
CA ASP A 281 -6.32 -8.95 -13.78
C ASP A 281 -5.46 -7.80 -14.33
N LEU A 282 -4.29 -7.57 -13.74
CA LEU A 282 -3.30 -6.60 -14.23
C LEU A 282 -2.52 -7.03 -15.47
N SER A 283 -2.43 -8.34 -15.71
CA SER A 283 -1.68 -8.90 -16.85
C SER A 283 -2.57 -9.08 -18.08
N ARG A 284 -3.88 -8.88 -17.98
CA ARG A 284 -4.81 -8.97 -19.11
C ARG A 284 -4.75 -7.66 -19.94
N PRO A 285 -4.60 -7.76 -21.27
CA PRO A 285 -4.51 -6.61 -22.17
C PRO A 285 -5.82 -5.83 -22.29
#